data_AF-A0A1V6IP25-F1
#
_entry.id   AF-A0A1V6IP25-F1
#
_cell.length_a   1.000
_cell.length_b   1.000
_cell.length_c   1.000
_cell.angle_alpha   90.00
_cell.angle_beta   90.00
_cell.angle_gamma   90.00
#
_symmetry.space_group_name_H-M   'P 1'
#
loop_
_entity.id
_entity.type
_entity.pdbx_description
1 polymer ?
#
loop_
_entity_poly.entity_id
_entity_poly.type
_entity_poly.pdbx_seq_one_letter_code
_entity_poly.pdbx_strand_id
1 'polypeptide(L)'
;MDSYPDNLYITLPAPTKEIYEHICNPQIKDGWSKLNESLELIQKIKTKRRILRLTLVKDFNMKGVEEYSKLIEKTNPDYIEAKAYMFVGYSRKRLEVENMPMFDDVLEFCKELEEKTGYKSIDFAKDSRVILLSRN
;
A
#
# COMPACT_ATOMS: atom_id res chain seq x y z
N MET A 1 -29.61 6.57 -1.98
CA MET A 1 -28.30 7.27 -2.05
C MET A 1 -27.54 6.52 -3.11
N ASP A 2 -27.67 6.94 -4.37
CA ASP A 2 -27.54 6.02 -5.52
C ASP A 2 -26.25 6.23 -6.32
N SER A 3 -25.33 7.03 -5.78
CA SER A 3 -24.02 7.29 -6.39
C SER A 3 -22.93 6.55 -5.62
N TYR A 4 -22.15 5.78 -6.36
CA TYR A 4 -20.97 5.07 -5.86
C TYR A 4 -19.71 5.87 -6.19
N PRO A 5 -18.62 5.75 -5.40
CA PRO A 5 -17.37 6.43 -5.72
C PRO A 5 -16.80 5.89 -7.03
N ASP A 6 -16.21 6.78 -7.82
CA ASP A 6 -15.48 6.37 -9.04
C ASP A 6 -14.19 5.62 -8.70
N ASN A 7 -13.46 6.08 -7.68
CA ASN A 7 -12.23 5.46 -7.22
C ASN A 7 -12.35 5.14 -5.73
N LEU A 8 -12.19 3.88 -5.35
CA LEU A 8 -12.16 3.42 -3.97
C LEU A 8 -10.73 3.05 -3.58
N TYR A 9 -10.20 3.73 -2.56
CA TYR A 9 -8.86 3.49 -2.04
C TYR A 9 -8.91 2.74 -0.71
N ILE A 10 -8.10 1.71 -0.58
CA ILE A 10 -7.68 1.18 0.72
C ILE A 10 -6.18 1.37 0.86
N THR A 11 -5.74 1.92 1.99
CA THR A 11 -4.32 1.95 2.33
C THR A 11 -3.94 0.62 2.96
N LEU A 12 -2.92 -0.03 2.41
CA LEU A 12 -2.27 -1.20 3.01
C LEU A 12 -0.89 -0.76 3.53
N PRO A 13 -0.79 -0.41 4.82
CA PRO A 13 0.40 0.22 5.39
C PRO A 13 1.49 -0.78 5.82
N ALA A 14 1.22 -2.08 5.81
CA ALA A 14 2.15 -3.11 6.25
C ALA A 14 1.81 -4.48 5.65
N PRO A 15 2.80 -5.37 5.47
CA PRO A 15 2.56 -6.70 4.93
C PRO A 15 2.15 -7.74 5.98
N THR A 16 2.45 -7.50 7.27
CA THR A 16 2.12 -8.42 8.37
C THR A 16 1.52 -7.69 9.56
N LYS A 17 0.92 -8.46 10.48
CA LYS A 17 0.35 -7.92 11.73
C LYS A 17 1.41 -7.25 12.59
N GLU A 18 2.58 -7.86 12.71
CA GLU A 18 3.67 -7.38 13.56
C GLU A 18 4.18 -6.03 13.06
N ILE A 19 4.40 -5.92 11.74
CA ILE A 19 4.83 -4.65 11.12
C ILE A 19 3.70 -3.61 11.22
N TYR A 20 2.45 -4.00 11.02
CA TYR A 20 1.29 -3.12 11.18
C TYR A 20 1.21 -2.53 12.59
N GLU A 21 1.28 -3.37 13.62
CA GLU A 21 1.21 -2.93 15.02
C GLU A 21 2.37 -2.00 15.38
N HIS A 22 3.57 -2.32 14.88
CA HIS A 22 4.76 -1.50 15.10
C HIS A 22 4.67 -0.12 14.42
N ILE A 23 4.35 -0.08 13.13
CA ILE A 23 4.40 1.17 12.35
C ILE A 23 3.15 2.05 12.54
N CYS A 24 1.97 1.43 12.62
CA CYS A 24 0.70 2.14 12.72
C CYS A 24 0.36 2.51 14.16
N ASN A 25 0.88 1.78 15.15
CA ASN A 25 0.51 1.92 16.56
C ASN A 25 -1.03 2.08 16.74
N PRO A 26 -1.82 1.09 16.29
CA PRO A 26 -3.26 1.21 16.17
C PRO A 26 -3.92 1.48 17.53
N GLN A 27 -4.79 2.48 17.59
CA GLN A 27 -5.53 2.84 18.81
C GLN A 27 -6.84 2.04 18.98
N ILE A 28 -7.20 1.26 17.95
CA ILE A 28 -8.38 0.39 17.94
C ILE A 28 -7.98 -1.05 18.21
N LYS A 29 -8.83 -1.78 18.94
CA LYS A 29 -8.67 -3.23 19.10
C LYS A 29 -8.83 -3.92 17.75
N ASP A 30 -8.01 -4.94 17.52
CA ASP A 30 -8.04 -5.81 16.34
C ASP A 30 -7.92 -5.07 15.00
N GLY A 31 -7.19 -3.96 14.97
CA GLY A 31 -7.04 -3.12 13.76
C GLY A 31 -6.55 -3.89 12.54
N TRP A 32 -5.62 -4.84 12.71
CA TRP A 32 -5.15 -5.70 11.63
C TRP A 32 -6.24 -6.62 11.07
N SER A 33 -7.08 -7.19 11.94
CA SER A 33 -8.19 -8.05 11.53
C SER A 33 -9.22 -7.26 10.74
N LYS A 34 -9.57 -6.05 11.21
CA LYS A 34 -10.51 -5.15 10.54
C LYS A 34 -9.99 -4.68 9.17
N LEU A 35 -8.69 -4.43 9.05
CA LEU A 35 -8.06 -4.14 7.77
C LEU A 35 -8.22 -5.32 6.81
N ASN A 36 -7.93 -6.54 7.26
CA ASN A 36 -8.07 -7.74 6.44
C ASN A 36 -9.51 -7.99 5.98
N GLU A 37 -10.50 -7.78 6.86
CA GLU A 37 -11.92 -7.80 6.49
C GLU A 37 -12.22 -6.75 5.40
N SER A 38 -11.66 -5.55 5.52
CA SER A 38 -11.85 -4.49 4.51
C SER A 38 -11.26 -4.87 3.14
N LEU A 39 -10.09 -5.51 3.12
CA LEU A 39 -9.46 -6.02 1.90
C LEU A 39 -10.32 -7.07 1.20
N GLU A 40 -11.04 -7.91 1.95
CA GLU A 40 -11.95 -8.92 1.40
C GLU A 40 -13.27 -8.32 0.91
N LEU A 41 -13.74 -7.24 1.56
CA LEU A 41 -14.99 -6.58 1.21
C LEU A 41 -14.88 -5.66 -0.02
N ILE A 42 -13.68 -5.17 -0.36
CA ILE A 42 -13.50 -4.17 -1.43
C ILE A 42 -14.08 -4.62 -2.78
N GLN A 43 -14.02 -5.92 -3.09
CA GLN A 43 -14.55 -6.48 -4.33
C GLN A 43 -16.09 -6.41 -4.40
N LYS A 44 -16.76 -6.46 -3.25
CA LYS A 44 -18.23 -6.40 -3.14
C LYS A 44 -18.77 -4.97 -3.26
N ILE A 45 -17.92 -3.96 -3.07
CA ILE A 45 -18.31 -2.56 -3.18
C ILE A 45 -18.33 -2.18 -4.66
N LYS A 46 -19.47 -1.64 -5.13
CA LYS A 46 -19.60 -1.11 -6.48
C LYS A 46 -18.79 0.19 -6.59
N THR A 47 -17.89 0.24 -7.57
CA THR A 47 -17.03 1.40 -7.88
C THR A 47 -16.48 1.20 -9.30
N LYS A 48 -15.93 2.25 -9.94
CA LYS A 48 -15.28 2.10 -11.25
C LYS A 48 -13.85 1.56 -11.13
N ARG A 49 -13.12 1.94 -10.07
CA ARG A 49 -11.72 1.55 -9.86
C ARG A 49 -11.46 1.28 -8.38
N ARG A 50 -10.77 0.19 -8.08
CA ARG A 50 -10.27 -0.20 -6.77
C ARG A 50 -8.77 -0.02 -6.74
N ILE A 51 -8.29 0.77 -5.80
CA ILE A 51 -6.88 1.10 -5.67
C ILE A 51 -6.39 0.67 -4.31
N LEU A 52 -5.34 -0.14 -4.30
CA LEU A 52 -4.62 -0.50 -3.09
C LEU A 52 -3.37 0.40 -2.99
N ARG A 53 -3.35 1.31 -2.03
CA ARG A 53 -2.19 2.20 -1.82
C ARG A 53 -1.25 1.61 -0.78
N LEU A 54 0.00 1.39 -1.16
CA LEU A 54 1.09 1.03 -0.26
C LEU A 54 1.85 2.31 0.12
N THR A 55 1.90 2.64 1.41
CA THR A 55 2.76 3.73 1.90
C THR A 55 4.05 3.12 2.41
N LEU A 56 5.12 3.27 1.64
CA LEU A 56 6.40 2.60 1.84
C LEU A 56 7.32 3.43 2.73
N VAL A 57 7.83 2.83 3.80
CA VAL A 57 8.71 3.43 4.80
C VAL A 57 9.96 2.56 4.88
N LYS A 58 11.10 3.16 4.55
CA LYS A 58 12.40 2.48 4.51
C LYS A 58 12.74 1.94 5.89
N ASP A 59 13.26 0.72 5.93
CA ASP A 59 13.58 -0.06 7.13
C ASP A 59 12.41 -0.55 7.99
N PHE A 60 11.16 -0.24 7.63
CA PHE A 60 9.98 -0.69 8.37
C PHE A 60 9.13 -1.69 7.59
N ASN A 61 8.60 -1.29 6.43
CA ASN A 61 7.59 -2.07 5.71
C ASN A 61 7.94 -2.32 4.24
N MET A 62 9.14 -1.97 3.79
CA MET A 62 9.59 -2.26 2.42
C MET A 62 10.19 -3.66 2.26
N LYS A 63 10.18 -4.47 3.33
CA LYS A 63 10.53 -5.89 3.32
C LYS A 63 9.24 -6.71 3.34
N GLY A 64 9.29 -7.94 2.83
CA GLY A 64 8.12 -8.84 2.84
C GLY A 64 7.20 -8.67 1.62
N VAL A 65 7.79 -8.54 0.43
CA VAL A 65 7.06 -8.49 -0.84
C VAL A 65 6.19 -9.74 -1.04
N GLU A 66 6.62 -10.90 -0.53
CA GLU A 66 5.86 -12.16 -0.56
C GLU A 66 4.58 -12.10 0.29
N GLU A 67 4.61 -11.40 1.42
CA GLU A 67 3.42 -11.20 2.25
C GLU A 67 2.49 -10.14 1.63
N TYR A 68 3.05 -9.08 1.03
CA TYR A 68 2.28 -8.14 0.22
C TYR A 68 1.56 -8.84 -0.93
N SER A 69 2.24 -9.73 -1.67
CA SER A 69 1.64 -10.41 -2.82
C SER A 69 0.39 -11.18 -2.43
N LYS A 70 0.42 -11.89 -1.29
CA LYS A 70 -0.75 -12.62 -0.76
C LYS A 70 -1.93 -11.69 -0.44
N LEU A 71 -1.65 -10.52 0.15
CA LEU A 71 -2.69 -9.53 0.45
C LEU A 71 -3.23 -8.88 -0.82
N ILE A 72 -2.37 -8.61 -1.81
CA ILE A 72 -2.74 -8.06 -3.11
C ILE A 72 -3.62 -9.05 -3.88
N GLU A 73 -3.22 -10.32 -3.98
CA GLU A 73 -4.03 -11.35 -4.65
C GLU A 73 -5.40 -11.51 -3.99
N LYS A 74 -5.45 -11.50 -2.65
CA LYS A 74 -6.72 -11.51 -1.91
C LYS A 74 -7.60 -10.30 -2.24
N THR A 75 -7.01 -9.13 -2.40
CA THR A 75 -7.73 -7.87 -2.65
C THR A 75 -8.17 -7.75 -4.11
N ASN A 76 -7.35 -8.26 -5.05
CA ASN A 76 -7.47 -8.14 -6.51
C ASN A 76 -7.86 -6.70 -6.97
N PRO A 77 -7.04 -5.68 -6.64
CA PRO A 77 -7.35 -4.29 -7.02
C PRO A 77 -7.12 -4.06 -8.52
N ASP A 78 -7.78 -3.05 -9.10
CA ASP A 78 -7.50 -2.63 -10.48
C ASP A 78 -6.11 -1.97 -10.59
N TYR A 79 -5.70 -1.26 -9.52
CA TYR A 79 -4.43 -0.57 -9.45
C TYR A 79 -3.75 -0.71 -8.08
N ILE A 80 -2.43 -0.68 -8.08
CA ILE A 80 -1.60 -0.55 -6.88
C ILE A 80 -0.83 0.76 -6.98
N GLU A 81 -0.96 1.60 -5.95
CA GLU A 81 -0.12 2.79 -5.81
C GLU A 81 0.98 2.53 -4.77
N ALA A 82 2.19 2.28 -5.23
CA ALA A 82 3.37 2.19 -4.36
C ALA A 82 3.96 3.58 -4.18
N LYS A 83 3.77 4.17 -2.99
CA LYS A 83 4.17 5.56 -2.70
C LYS A 83 5.14 5.63 -1.53
N ALA A 84 6.24 6.35 -1.71
CA ALA A 84 7.15 6.66 -0.61
C ALA A 84 6.45 7.48 0.48
N TYR A 85 6.73 7.12 1.73
CA TYR A 85 6.51 7.98 2.88
C TYR A 85 7.22 9.32 2.69
N MET A 86 6.64 10.39 3.23
CA MET A 86 7.20 11.73 3.24
C MET A 86 7.29 12.23 4.69
N PHE A 87 8.42 12.83 5.06
CA PHE A 87 8.72 13.27 6.43
C PHE A 87 7.95 14.55 6.81
N VAL A 88 6.66 14.39 7.11
CA VAL A 88 5.73 15.49 7.38
C VAL A 88 4.77 15.20 8.55
N GLY A 89 4.29 16.27 9.18
CA GLY A 89 3.28 16.19 10.24
C GLY A 89 3.72 15.38 11.46
N TYR A 90 2.79 14.64 12.06
CA TYR A 90 3.02 13.87 13.30
C TYR A 90 4.05 12.75 13.15
N SER A 91 4.29 12.27 11.93
CA SER A 91 5.26 11.19 11.68
C SER A 91 6.69 11.56 12.12
N ARG A 92 7.04 12.86 12.10
CA ARG A 92 8.35 13.37 12.53
C ARG A 92 8.68 13.13 14.01
N LYS A 93 7.69 12.72 14.82
CA LYS A 93 7.90 12.33 16.22
C LYS A 93 8.21 10.85 16.41
N ARG A 94 8.11 10.05 15.34
CA ARG A 94 8.15 8.57 15.39
C ARG A 94 9.08 7.95 14.35
N LEU A 95 9.37 8.66 13.27
CA LEU A 95 10.22 8.26 12.17
C LEU A 95 11.26 9.34 11.95
N GLU A 96 12.33 9.01 11.23
CA GLU A 96 13.42 9.90 10.84
C GLU A 96 13.34 10.24 9.33
N VAL A 97 14.11 11.25 8.88
CA VAL A 97 14.16 11.64 7.47
C VAL A 97 14.69 10.49 6.60
N GLU A 98 15.61 9.70 7.13
CA GLU A 98 16.24 8.56 6.47
C GLU A 98 15.24 7.43 6.20
N ASN A 99 14.12 7.38 6.94
CA ASN A 99 13.04 6.43 6.66
C ASN A 99 12.22 6.81 5.42
N MET A 100 12.47 7.98 4.81
CA MET A 100 11.87 8.42 3.55
C MET A 100 12.56 7.72 2.36
N PRO A 101 11.90 6.77 1.68
CA PRO A 101 12.52 6.08 0.55
C PRO A 101 12.82 7.04 -0.61
N MET A 102 13.92 6.81 -1.31
CA MET A 102 14.18 7.44 -2.60
C MET A 102 13.28 6.85 -3.68
N PHE A 103 13.16 7.52 -4.83
CA PHE A 103 12.38 6.97 -5.95
C PHE A 103 12.90 5.58 -6.38
N ASP A 104 14.22 5.41 -6.43
CA ASP A 104 14.83 4.14 -6.83
C ASP A 104 14.58 3.02 -5.79
N ASP A 105 14.47 3.36 -4.49
CA ASP A 105 14.08 2.39 -3.46
C ASP A 105 12.65 1.86 -3.73
N VAL A 106 11.72 2.74 -4.13
CA VAL A 106 10.34 2.37 -4.49
C VAL A 106 10.31 1.57 -5.79
N LEU A 107 11.11 1.96 -6.77
CA LEU A 107 11.21 1.25 -8.05
C LEU A 107 11.70 -0.18 -7.86
N GLU A 108 12.72 -0.40 -7.03
CA GLU A 108 13.23 -1.73 -6.77
C GLU A 108 12.20 -2.61 -6.05
N PHE A 109 11.52 -2.06 -5.04
CA PHE A 109 10.39 -2.73 -4.38
C PHE A 109 9.29 -3.11 -5.39
N CYS A 110 8.96 -2.21 -6.32
CA CYS A 110 7.96 -2.47 -7.34
C CYS A 110 8.39 -3.62 -8.26
N LYS A 111 9.64 -3.68 -8.72
CA LYS A 111 10.12 -4.78 -9.58
C LYS A 111 9.93 -6.15 -8.92
N GLU A 112 10.33 -6.29 -7.65
CA GLU A 112 10.11 -7.52 -6.89
C GLU A 112 8.61 -7.85 -6.81
N LEU A 113 7.76 -6.84 -6.60
CA LEU A 113 6.32 -7.03 -6.54
C LEU A 113 5.72 -7.47 -7.88
N GLU A 114 6.25 -6.96 -9.00
CA GLU A 114 5.81 -7.36 -10.34
C GLU A 114 6.08 -8.82 -10.62
N GLU A 115 7.23 -9.34 -10.18
CA GLU A 115 7.60 -10.76 -10.33
C GLU A 115 6.65 -11.68 -9.55
N LYS A 116 6.14 -11.20 -8.42
CA LYS A 116 5.30 -12.00 -7.50
C LYS A 116 3.81 -11.95 -7.79
N THR A 117 3.31 -10.85 -8.39
CA THR A 117 1.86 -10.60 -8.53
C THR A 117 1.39 -10.50 -9.98
N GLY A 118 2.32 -10.31 -10.92
CA GLY A 118 2.01 -10.04 -12.32
C GLY A 118 1.46 -8.64 -12.60
N TYR A 119 1.27 -7.79 -11.59
CA TYR A 119 1.02 -6.36 -11.80
C TYR A 119 2.28 -5.73 -12.41
N LYS A 120 2.11 -4.82 -13.37
CA LYS A 120 3.20 -4.13 -14.06
C LYS A 120 3.13 -2.65 -13.80
N SER A 121 4.28 -2.02 -13.60
CA SER A 121 4.41 -0.57 -13.52
C SER A 121 3.99 0.04 -14.86
N ILE A 122 2.96 0.89 -14.84
CA ILE A 122 2.40 1.53 -16.03
C ILE A 122 2.65 3.03 -16.07
N ASP A 123 2.89 3.65 -14.91
CA ASP A 123 3.17 5.09 -14.80
C ASP A 123 3.92 5.39 -13.49
N PHE A 124 4.53 6.57 -13.40
CA PHE A 124 5.21 7.04 -12.21
C PHE A 124 5.24 8.58 -12.12
N ALA A 125 5.34 9.09 -10.90
CA ALA A 125 5.63 10.50 -10.66
C ALA A 125 6.82 10.63 -9.70
N LYS A 126 7.99 11.00 -10.25
CA LYS A 126 9.26 11.07 -9.50
C LYS A 126 9.20 12.05 -8.33
N ASP A 127 8.61 13.23 -8.54
CA ASP A 127 8.51 14.27 -7.50
C ASP A 127 7.69 13.81 -6.28
N SER A 128 6.69 12.96 -6.53
CA SER A 128 5.84 12.37 -5.48
C SER A 128 6.30 10.98 -5.04
N ARG A 129 7.42 10.49 -5.60
CA ARG A 129 8.00 9.17 -5.37
C ARG A 129 6.95 8.04 -5.34
N VAL A 130 6.12 8.03 -6.38
CA VAL A 130 5.02 7.07 -6.52
C VAL A 130 5.11 6.36 -7.86
N ILE A 131 4.81 5.06 -7.84
CA ILE A 131 4.70 4.19 -9.01
C ILE A 131 3.30 3.58 -9.01
N LEU A 132 2.66 3.62 -10.18
CA LEU A 132 1.35 3.03 -10.41
C LEU A 132 1.54 1.69 -11.12
N LEU A 133 0.99 0.64 -10.53
CA LEU A 133 0.96 -0.69 -11.13
C LEU A 133 -0.47 -1.09 -11.48
N SER A 134 -0.63 -1.87 -12.55
CA SER A 134 -1.91 -2.47 -12.95
C SER A 134 -1.68 -3.86 -13.53
N ARG A 135 -2.72 -4.70 -13.51
CA ARG A 135 -2.74 -6.03 -14.12
C ARG A 135 -3.88 -6.02 -15.12
N ASN A 136 -3.53 -6.20 -16.41
CA ASN A 136 -4.44 -6.17 -17.56
C ASN A 136 -5.72 -6.98 -17.34
#